data_AF-A0A7L8V7I2-F1
#
_entry.id   AF-A0A7L8V7I2-F1
#
_cell.length_a   1.000
_cell.length_b   1.000
_cell.length_c   1.000
_cell.angle_alpha   90.00
_cell.angle_beta   90.00
_cell.angle_gamma   90.00
#
_symmetry.space_group_name_H-M   'P 1'
#
loop_
_entity.id
_entity.type
_entity.pdbx_description
1 polymer ?
#
loop_
_entity_poly.entity_id
_entity_poly.type
_entity_poly.pdbx_seq_one_letter_code
_entity_poly.pdbx_strand_id
1 'polypeptide(L)'
;MQDNIASNLNYKKGAIDQIMLWLLLFALFVSFLFFVIDYSSAIRVKDNCDSIADYGARMKGLGNEESTIASGINQIKIDYFPTISGGDIVCTEDSSTENYQVIFNVYATYNSKFLPSSNIHAKKVVFNEVNKSQITCNLTLN
;
A
#
# COMPACT_ATOMS: atom_id res chain seq x y z
N MET A 1 58.50 33.60 -3.16
CA MET A 1 57.26 34.10 -3.82
C MET A 1 56.57 33.03 -4.69
N GLN A 2 57.28 32.01 -5.18
CA GLN A 2 56.69 30.87 -5.91
C GLN A 2 55.87 29.89 -5.02
N ASP A 3 56.23 29.74 -3.73
CA ASP A 3 55.52 28.80 -2.84
C ASP A 3 54.08 29.20 -2.48
N ASN A 4 53.75 30.49 -2.53
CA ASN A 4 52.40 30.99 -2.24
C ASN A 4 51.39 30.77 -3.37
N ILE A 5 51.86 30.51 -4.60
CA ILE A 5 51.00 30.28 -5.76
C ILE A 5 50.59 28.81 -5.83
N ALA A 6 51.52 27.90 -5.52
CA ALA A 6 51.25 26.47 -5.47
C ALA A 6 50.32 26.07 -4.31
N SER A 7 50.43 26.71 -3.14
CA SER A 7 49.52 26.47 -2.01
C SER A 7 48.08 26.92 -2.30
N ASN A 8 47.90 28.08 -2.95
CA ASN A 8 46.59 28.60 -3.34
C ASN A 8 45.87 27.75 -4.40
N LEU A 9 46.61 27.20 -5.37
CA LEU A 9 46.06 26.29 -6.39
C LEU A 9 45.56 24.97 -5.79
N ASN A 10 46.30 24.40 -4.83
CA ASN A 10 45.89 23.20 -4.12
C ASN A 10 44.69 23.43 -3.21
N TYR A 11 44.60 24.59 -2.54
CA TYR A 11 43.45 24.96 -1.71
C TYR A 11 42.17 25.12 -2.54
N LYS A 12 42.27 25.74 -3.73
CA LYS A 12 41.14 25.85 -4.67
C LYS A 12 40.69 24.49 -5.20
N LYS A 13 41.64 23.58 -5.49
CA LYS A 13 41.32 22.22 -5.95
C LYS A 13 40.64 21.38 -4.86
N GLY A 14 41.12 21.46 -3.62
CA GLY A 14 40.50 20.80 -2.47
C GLY A 14 39.10 21.32 -2.17
N ALA A 15 38.87 22.63 -2.31
CA ALA A 15 37.54 23.22 -2.15
C ALA A 15 36.54 22.72 -3.21
N ILE A 16 36.97 22.58 -4.47
CA ILE A 16 36.12 22.07 -5.56
C ILE A 16 35.75 20.60 -5.33
N ASP A 17 36.70 19.77 -4.91
CA ASP A 17 36.46 18.35 -4.62
C ASP A 17 35.48 18.17 -3.44
N GLN A 18 35.62 19.01 -2.41
CA GLN A 18 34.70 19.03 -1.29
C GLN A 18 33.29 19.47 -1.70
N ILE A 19 33.15 20.49 -2.56
CA ILE A 19 31.85 20.92 -3.09
C ILE A 19 31.20 19.79 -3.91
N MET A 20 31.97 19.08 -4.74
CA MET A 20 31.46 17.93 -5.51
C MET A 20 30.99 16.79 -4.60
N LEU A 21 31.74 16.47 -3.54
CA LEU A 21 31.35 15.47 -2.55
C LEU A 21 30.03 15.84 -1.86
N TRP A 22 29.89 17.11 -1.46
CA TRP A 22 28.66 17.59 -0.82
C TRP A 22 27.46 17.57 -1.76
N LEU A 23 27.64 17.90 -3.04
CA LEU A 23 26.57 17.80 -4.04
C LEU A 23 26.11 16.35 -4.25
N LEU A 24 27.04 15.40 -4.29
CA LEU A 24 26.70 13.99 -4.43
C LEU A 24 25.97 13.47 -3.18
N LEU A 25 26.45 13.83 -1.99
CA LEU A 25 25.78 13.49 -0.72
C LEU A 25 24.38 14.09 -0.66
N PHE A 26 24.21 15.34 -1.11
CA PHE A 26 22.92 16.00 -1.17
C PHE A 26 21.96 15.32 -2.15
N ALA A 27 22.43 14.93 -3.34
CA ALA A 27 21.60 14.22 -4.31
C ALA A 27 21.12 12.86 -3.79
N LEU A 28 21.98 12.11 -3.10
CA LEU A 28 21.62 10.86 -2.43
C LEU A 28 20.60 11.09 -1.31
N PHE A 29 20.82 12.11 -0.49
CA PHE A 29 19.89 12.47 0.58
C PHE A 29 18.49 12.82 0.05
N VAL A 30 18.40 13.68 -0.98
CA VAL A 30 17.12 14.06 -1.60
C VAL A 30 16.43 12.84 -2.22
N SER A 31 17.18 11.96 -2.89
CA SER A 31 16.64 10.73 -3.47
C SER A 31 16.05 9.80 -2.39
N PHE A 32 16.77 9.63 -1.27
CA PHE A 32 16.29 8.84 -0.15
C PHE A 32 15.06 9.45 0.52
N LEU A 33 14.99 10.78 0.61
CA LEU A 33 13.83 11.49 1.15
C LEU A 33 12.56 11.20 0.33
N PHE A 34 12.62 11.28 -1.00
CA PHE A 34 11.47 10.93 -1.85
C PHE A 34 11.12 9.45 -1.78
N PHE A 35 12.10 8.56 -1.67
CA PHE A 35 11.86 7.13 -1.47
C PHE A 35 11.07 6.86 -0.17
N VAL A 36 11.43 7.50 0.94
CA VAL A 36 10.70 7.33 2.21
C VAL A 36 9.26 7.82 2.12
N ILE A 37 9.00 8.92 1.40
CA ILE A 37 7.65 9.46 1.20
C ILE A 37 6.78 8.48 0.39
N ASP A 38 7.31 7.96 -0.72
CA ASP A 38 6.60 6.99 -1.57
C ASP A 38 6.31 5.70 -0.80
N TYR A 39 7.28 5.21 -0.02
CA TYR A 39 7.15 4.03 0.80
C TYR A 39 6.11 4.20 1.93
N SER A 40 6.10 5.35 2.60
CA SER A 40 5.10 5.68 3.62
C SER A 40 3.67 5.68 3.04
N SER A 41 3.50 6.23 1.85
CA SER A 41 2.22 6.21 1.13
C SER A 41 1.79 4.79 0.77
N ALA A 42 2.71 3.95 0.31
CA ALA A 42 2.43 2.54 0.00
C ALA A 42 1.99 1.75 1.26
N ILE A 43 2.64 1.97 2.41
CA ILE A 43 2.23 1.37 3.68
C ILE A 43 0.83 1.83 4.07
N ARG A 44 0.52 3.13 3.96
CA ARG A 44 -0.81 3.65 4.28
C ARG A 44 -1.91 2.99 3.43
N VAL A 45 -1.65 2.77 2.14
CA VAL A 45 -2.57 2.05 1.25
C VAL A 45 -2.75 0.60 1.72
N LYS A 46 -1.65 -0.08 2.06
CA LYS A 46 -1.69 -1.45 2.60
C LYS A 46 -2.51 -1.55 3.89
N ASP A 47 -2.27 -0.67 4.86
CA ASP A 47 -3.00 -0.67 6.13
C ASP A 47 -4.50 -0.42 5.92
N ASN A 48 -4.86 0.42 4.93
CA ASN A 48 -6.25 0.61 4.55
C ASN A 48 -6.85 -0.64 3.93
N CYS A 49 -6.14 -1.33 3.03
CA CYS A 49 -6.59 -2.62 2.48
C CYS A 49 -6.80 -3.68 3.57
N ASP A 50 -5.91 -3.75 4.57
CA ASP A 50 -6.04 -4.66 5.71
C ASP A 50 -7.28 -4.31 6.56
N SER A 51 -7.54 -3.02 6.77
CA SER A 51 -8.75 -2.54 7.46
C SER A 51 -10.04 -2.86 6.69
N ILE A 52 -10.02 -2.70 5.36
CA ILE A 52 -11.13 -3.06 4.47
C ILE A 52 -11.38 -4.57 4.51
N ALA A 53 -10.32 -5.39 4.47
CA ALA A 53 -10.43 -6.84 4.54
C ALA A 53 -11.02 -7.29 5.89
N ASP A 54 -10.60 -6.67 7.00
CA ASP A 54 -11.16 -6.97 8.33
C ASP A 54 -12.63 -6.60 8.45
N TYR A 55 -13.00 -5.40 7.98
CA TYR A 55 -14.39 -4.96 7.95
C TYR A 55 -15.27 -5.85 7.06
N GLY A 56 -14.83 -6.08 5.81
CA GLY A 56 -15.56 -6.87 4.82
C GLY A 56 -15.76 -8.32 5.28
N ALA A 57 -14.72 -8.94 5.83
CA ALA A 57 -14.80 -10.31 6.37
C ALA A 57 -15.83 -10.39 7.50
N ARG A 58 -15.77 -9.49 8.49
CA ARG A 58 -16.72 -9.48 9.62
C ARG A 58 -18.16 -9.23 9.17
N MET A 59 -18.38 -8.25 8.31
CA MET A 59 -19.72 -7.92 7.84
C MET A 59 -20.33 -9.06 7.02
N LYS A 60 -19.52 -9.74 6.19
CA LYS A 60 -19.97 -10.91 5.44
C LYS A 60 -20.18 -12.13 6.35
N GLY A 61 -19.35 -12.31 7.37
CA GLY A 61 -19.52 -13.33 8.41
C GLY A 61 -20.85 -13.22 9.18
N LEU A 62 -21.37 -11.99 9.32
CA LEU A 62 -22.69 -11.70 9.90
C LEU A 62 -23.85 -11.84 8.90
N GLY A 63 -23.58 -12.14 7.63
CA GLY A 63 -24.61 -12.31 6.60
C GLY A 63 -25.10 -11.04 5.93
N ASN A 64 -24.36 -9.93 6.02
CA ASN A 64 -24.74 -8.71 5.30
C ASN A 64 -24.55 -8.85 3.78
N GLU A 65 -25.40 -8.14 3.05
CA GLU A 65 -25.30 -8.04 1.59
C GLU A 65 -24.11 -7.18 1.16
N GLU A 66 -23.59 -7.47 -0.04
CA GLU A 66 -22.45 -6.79 -0.64
C GLU A 66 -22.68 -5.29 -0.82
N SER A 67 -23.93 -4.86 -1.03
CA SER A 67 -24.32 -3.44 -1.14
C SER A 67 -24.07 -2.66 0.16
N THR A 68 -24.36 -3.29 1.30
CA THR A 68 -24.17 -2.72 2.63
C THR A 68 -22.70 -2.75 3.00
N ILE A 69 -22.01 -3.85 2.69
CA ILE A 69 -20.56 -3.96 2.86
C ILE A 69 -19.84 -2.86 2.07
N ALA A 70 -20.18 -2.68 0.79
CA ALA A 70 -19.59 -1.63 -0.05
C ALA A 70 -19.85 -0.22 0.51
N SER A 71 -21.05 0.04 1.03
CA SER A 71 -21.38 1.32 1.67
C SER A 71 -20.51 1.59 2.90
N GLY A 72 -20.27 0.58 3.73
CA GLY A 72 -19.38 0.68 4.88
C GLY A 72 -17.90 0.83 4.49
N ILE A 73 -17.45 0.10 3.47
CA ILE A 73 -16.09 0.23 2.92
C ILE A 73 -15.87 1.65 2.41
N ASN A 74 -16.84 2.27 1.74
CA ASN A 74 -16.75 3.65 1.27
C ASN A 74 -16.59 4.69 2.38
N GLN A 75 -16.95 4.37 3.64
CA GLN A 75 -16.75 5.24 4.79
C GLN A 75 -15.34 5.11 5.40
N ILE A 76 -14.68 3.97 5.22
CA ILE A 76 -13.36 3.68 5.80
C ILE A 76 -12.20 3.73 4.79
N LYS A 77 -12.52 3.72 3.49
CA LYS A 77 -11.51 3.79 2.43
C LYS A 77 -10.79 5.13 2.46
N ILE A 78 -9.53 5.12 2.03
CA ILE A 78 -8.81 6.36 1.73
C ILE A 78 -9.27 6.94 0.39
N ASP A 79 -9.11 8.26 0.22
CA ASP A 79 -9.47 9.00 -1.00
C ASP A 79 -8.73 8.53 -2.27
N TYR A 80 -7.67 7.74 -2.11
CA TYR A 80 -6.94 7.13 -3.21
C TYR A 80 -7.82 6.17 -4.03
N PHE A 81 -8.73 5.44 -3.37
CA PHE A 81 -9.55 4.44 -4.05
C PHE A 81 -10.86 5.04 -4.60
N PRO A 82 -11.35 4.58 -5.76
CA PRO A 82 -12.66 4.99 -6.27
C PRO A 82 -13.80 4.53 -5.35
N THR A 83 -15.01 5.00 -5.62
CA THR A 83 -16.20 4.53 -4.89
C THR A 83 -16.47 3.08 -5.27
N ILE A 84 -16.67 2.23 -4.26
CA ILE A 84 -16.90 0.79 -4.41
C ILE A 84 -18.40 0.54 -4.40
N SER A 85 -18.88 -0.27 -5.34
CA SER A 85 -20.25 -0.75 -5.40
C SER A 85 -20.34 -2.20 -4.92
N GLY A 86 -21.55 -2.67 -4.60
CA GLY A 86 -21.74 -4.08 -4.23
C GLY A 86 -21.34 -5.06 -5.35
N GLY A 87 -21.39 -4.63 -6.61
CA GLY A 87 -20.97 -5.45 -7.75
C GLY A 87 -19.45 -5.65 -7.87
N ASP A 88 -18.66 -4.80 -7.20
CA ASP A 88 -17.19 -4.91 -7.18
C ASP A 88 -16.72 -5.97 -6.16
N ILE A 89 -17.61 -6.45 -5.30
CA ILE A 89 -17.36 -7.50 -4.31
C ILE A 89 -17.93 -8.81 -4.84
N VAL A 90 -17.05 -9.72 -5.26
CA VAL A 90 -17.48 -11.02 -5.78
C VAL A 90 -17.33 -12.06 -4.67
N CYS A 91 -18.45 -12.47 -4.09
CA CYS A 91 -18.51 -13.53 -3.08
C CYS A 91 -18.95 -14.86 -3.71
N THR A 92 -18.22 -15.92 -3.40
CA THR A 92 -18.48 -17.30 -3.82
C THR A 92 -18.63 -18.17 -2.58
N GLU A 93 -19.74 -18.90 -2.50
CA GLU A 93 -19.97 -19.88 -1.43
C GLU A 93 -19.60 -21.27 -1.94
N ASP A 94 -18.74 -21.96 -1.19
CA ASP A 94 -18.43 -23.36 -1.39
C ASP A 94 -19.18 -24.20 -0.36
N SER A 95 -20.30 -24.78 -0.78
CA SER A 95 -21.13 -25.66 0.02
C SER A 95 -20.55 -27.07 0.19
N SER A 96 -19.43 -27.39 -0.47
CA SER A 96 -18.76 -28.69 -0.35
C SER A 96 -17.76 -28.73 0.81
N THR A 97 -17.36 -27.56 1.31
CA THR A 97 -16.39 -27.40 2.40
C THR A 97 -17.07 -26.86 3.65
N GLU A 98 -17.15 -27.67 4.71
CA GLU A 98 -17.77 -27.30 5.99
C GLU A 98 -16.71 -26.81 7.01
N ASN A 99 -16.22 -25.59 6.84
CA ASN A 99 -15.20 -25.03 7.73
C ASN A 99 -15.64 -23.75 8.47
N TYR A 100 -16.86 -23.26 8.25
CA TYR A 100 -17.38 -22.03 8.86
C TYR A 100 -16.44 -20.83 8.66
N GLN A 101 -15.81 -20.70 7.49
CA GLN A 101 -14.87 -19.60 7.22
C GLN A 101 -15.41 -18.63 6.20
N VAL A 102 -15.28 -17.34 6.51
CA VAL A 102 -15.38 -16.27 5.52
C VAL A 102 -13.99 -15.72 5.26
N ILE A 103 -13.54 -15.85 4.02
CA ILE A 103 -12.26 -15.34 3.52
C ILE A 103 -12.56 -14.10 2.68
N PHE A 104 -11.99 -12.97 3.08
CA PHE A 104 -12.10 -11.72 2.32
C PHE A 104 -10.72 -11.32 1.80
N ASN A 105 -10.57 -11.30 0.47
CA ASN A 105 -9.36 -10.88 -0.22
C ASN A 105 -9.58 -9.48 -0.81
N VAL A 106 -8.63 -8.59 -0.56
CA VAL A 106 -8.56 -7.28 -1.19
C VAL A 106 -7.28 -7.23 -2.00
N TYR A 107 -7.43 -6.99 -3.30
CA TYR A 107 -6.35 -6.77 -4.25
C TYR A 107 -6.34 -5.30 -4.60
N ALA A 108 -5.21 -4.63 -4.39
CA ALA A 108 -5.05 -3.23 -4.77
C ALA A 108 -3.78 -3.03 -5.59
N THR A 109 -3.84 -2.10 -6.55
CA THR A 109 -2.66 -1.69 -7.31
C THR A 109 -2.18 -0.35 -6.81
N TYR A 110 -0.92 -0.26 -6.33
CA TYR A 110 -0.28 1.02 -6.03
C TYR A 110 0.82 1.29 -7.05
N ASN A 111 0.74 2.45 -7.70
CA ASN A 111 1.72 2.86 -8.70
C ASN A 111 2.38 4.18 -8.27
N SER A 112 3.67 4.13 -7.97
CA SER A 112 4.48 5.32 -7.71
C SER A 112 5.76 5.32 -8.53
N LYS A 113 6.44 6.46 -8.55
CA LYS A 113 7.67 6.65 -9.32
C LYS A 113 8.81 5.76 -8.80
N PHE A 114 8.84 5.47 -7.50
CA PHE A 114 9.86 4.62 -6.87
C PHE A 114 9.41 3.16 -6.63
N LEU A 115 8.10 2.89 -6.62
CA LEU A 115 7.51 1.55 -6.44
C LEU A 115 6.55 1.22 -7.60
N PRO A 116 7.07 0.98 -8.82
CA PRO A 116 6.21 0.71 -9.97
C PRO A 116 5.48 -0.63 -9.83
N SER A 117 4.17 -0.64 -10.13
CA SER A 117 3.35 -1.86 -10.22
C SER A 117 3.36 -2.73 -8.95
N SER A 118 3.23 -2.11 -7.79
CA SER A 118 3.17 -2.82 -6.52
C SER A 118 1.75 -3.36 -6.28
N ASN A 119 1.59 -4.67 -6.39
CA ASN A 119 0.35 -5.35 -6.03
C ASN A 119 0.28 -5.51 -4.51
N ILE A 120 -0.73 -4.91 -3.90
CA ILE A 120 -1.03 -5.03 -2.49
C ILE A 120 -2.12 -6.10 -2.36
N HIS A 121 -1.83 -7.13 -1.57
CA HIS A 121 -2.79 -8.15 -1.20
C HIS A 121 -3.02 -8.10 0.31
N ALA A 122 -4.28 -7.92 0.69
CA ALA A 122 -4.76 -8.02 2.05
C ALA A 122 -5.76 -9.19 2.14
N LYS A 123 -5.61 -10.01 3.18
CA LYS A 123 -6.46 -11.18 3.40
C LYS A 123 -6.87 -11.25 4.85
N LYS A 124 -8.17 -11.38 5.09
CA LYS A 124 -8.72 -11.69 6.40
C LYS A 124 -9.56 -12.96 6.33
N VAL A 125 -9.46 -13.78 7.37
CA VAL A 125 -10.34 -14.91 7.61
C VAL A 125 -11.07 -14.68 8.93
N VAL A 126 -12.39 -14.86 8.91
CA VAL A 126 -13.24 -14.81 10.11
C VAL A 126 -14.19 -16.01 10.11
N PHE A 127 -14.83 -16.23 11.27
CA PHE A 127 -15.85 -17.26 11.39
C PHE A 127 -17.14 -16.84 10.68
N ASN A 128 -17.79 -17.80 10.03
CA ASN A 128 -19.07 -17.64 9.39
C ASN A 128 -20.18 -17.95 10.40
N GLU A 129 -20.95 -16.93 10.77
CA GLU A 129 -22.03 -17.07 11.76
C GLU A 129 -23.36 -17.50 11.12
N VAL A 130 -23.44 -17.49 9.79
CA VAL A 130 -24.69 -17.76 9.04
C VAL A 130 -24.80 -19.23 8.68
N ASN A 131 -23.74 -19.80 8.11
CA ASN A 131 -23.76 -21.17 7.63
C ASN A 131 -22.41 -21.88 7.81
N LYS A 132 -22.43 -23.19 7.61
CA LYS A 132 -21.26 -24.06 7.73
C LYS A 132 -20.30 -23.97 6.53
N SER A 133 -20.77 -23.40 5.43
CA SER A 133 -20.04 -23.31 4.17
C SER A 133 -18.88 -22.31 4.26
N GLN A 134 -17.87 -22.54 3.42
CA GLN A 134 -16.82 -21.54 3.20
C GLN A 134 -17.34 -20.45 2.25
N ILE A 135 -17.17 -19.18 2.62
CA ILE A 135 -17.45 -18.04 1.74
C ILE A 135 -16.13 -17.37 1.38
N THR A 136 -15.85 -17.19 0.10
CA THR A 136 -14.68 -16.45 -0.38
C THR A 136 -15.12 -15.22 -1.16
N CYS A 137 -14.81 -14.04 -0.64
CA CYS A 137 -15.07 -12.76 -1.27
C CYS A 137 -13.78 -12.13 -1.79
N ASN A 138 -13.84 -11.61 -3.01
CA ASN A 138 -12.73 -10.90 -3.66
C ASN A 138 -13.17 -9.48 -4.00
N LEU A 139 -12.36 -8.51 -3.60
CA LEU A 139 -12.49 -7.11 -3.95
C LEU A 139 -11.22 -6.67 -4.68
N THR A 140 -11.37 -6.05 -5.85
CA THR A 140 -10.24 -5.49 -6.61
C THR A 140 -10.37 -3.98 -6.66
N LEU A 141 -9.33 -3.29 -6.22
CA LEU A 141 -9.21 -1.83 -6.14
C LEU A 141 -8.10 -1.38 -7.10
N ASN A 142 -8.48 -0.69 -8.17
CA ASN A 142 -7.55 -0.13 -9.16
C ASN A 142 -7.55 1.38 -9.12
#